data_AF-A0A7J2MQP8-F1
#
_entry.id   AF-A0A7J2MQP8-F1
#
_cell.length_a   1.000
_cell.length_b   1.000
_cell.length_c   1.000
_cell.angle_alpha   90.00
_cell.angle_beta   90.00
_cell.angle_gamma   90.00
#
_symmetry.space_group_name_H-M   'P 1'
#
loop_
_entity.id
_entity.type
_entity.pdbx_description
1 polymer ?
#
loop_
_entity_poly.entity_id
_entity_poly.type
_entity_poly.pdbx_seq_one_letter_code
_entity_poly.pdbx_strand_id
1 'polypeptide(L)'
;MKYNSSLQKIFEVQNRIKDIHPFLEKVFPIAIIEDNHFYIFDIDSSGKKYIFVKEAPAPMLVPKGVRAAFPLDSYKDKIACVVSGEIFESLAGYALIFHEFIHCNQWEICELKLKQKLEIAQEPMWELNYPFPYGNSRFA
;
A
#
# COMPACT_ATOMS: atom_id res chain seq x y z
N MET A 1 7.29 -19.25 6.88
CA MET A 1 7.87 -18.13 6.12
C MET A 1 8.23 -17.01 7.08
N LYS A 2 9.30 -16.25 6.80
CA LYS A 2 9.91 -15.25 7.71
C LYS A 2 8.92 -14.27 8.35
N TYR A 3 7.89 -13.86 7.61
CA TYR A 3 6.93 -12.84 8.05
C TYR A 3 5.58 -13.36 8.55
N ASN A 4 5.38 -14.67 8.69
CA ASN A 4 4.06 -15.24 9.01
C ASN A 4 3.47 -14.66 10.31
N SER A 5 4.25 -14.56 11.38
CA SER A 5 3.79 -13.99 12.65
C SER A 5 3.48 -12.50 12.54
N SER A 6 4.34 -11.74 11.85
CA SER A 6 4.16 -10.32 11.62
C SER A 6 2.91 -10.01 10.80
N LEU A 7 2.66 -10.77 9.74
CA LEU A 7 1.44 -10.66 8.93
C LEU A 7 0.20 -11.04 9.73
N GLN A 8 0.28 -12.07 10.59
CA GLN A 8 -0.84 -12.44 11.45
C GLN A 8 -1.20 -11.34 12.45
N LYS A 9 -0.18 -10.66 12.99
CA LYS A 9 -0.35 -9.54 13.93
C LYS A 9 -1.12 -8.36 13.33
N ILE A 10 -1.18 -8.22 12.00
CA ILE A 10 -2.04 -7.21 11.34
C ILE A 10 -3.50 -7.42 11.72
N PHE A 11 -4.00 -8.66 11.65
CA PHE A 11 -5.39 -8.98 12.02
C PHE A 11 -5.63 -8.83 13.53
N GLU A 12 -4.63 -9.10 14.36
CA GLU A 12 -4.71 -8.86 15.80
C GLU A 12 -4.86 -7.37 16.12
N VAL A 13 -4.05 -6.52 15.46
CA VAL A 13 -4.16 -5.06 15.59
C VAL A 13 -5.48 -4.57 15.03
N GLN A 14 -5.87 -5.04 13.83
CA GLN A 14 -7.14 -4.71 13.19
C GLN A 14 -8.32 -4.96 14.13
N ASN A 15 -8.38 -6.14 14.75
CA ASN A 15 -9.49 -6.49 15.64
C ASN A 15 -9.59 -5.59 16.87
N ARG A 16 -8.49 -4.94 17.27
CA ARG A 16 -8.47 -3.95 18.37
C ARG A 16 -8.89 -2.54 17.95
N ILE A 17 -8.78 -2.21 16.66
CA ILE A 17 -9.00 -0.85 16.14
C ILE A 17 -10.19 -0.72 15.18
N LYS A 18 -10.77 -1.83 14.72
CA LYS A 18 -11.85 -1.85 13.72
C LYS A 18 -13.05 -0.96 14.09
N ASP A 19 -13.35 -0.83 15.37
CA ASP A 19 -14.49 -0.06 15.87
C ASP A 19 -14.24 1.46 15.87
N ILE A 20 -13.02 1.92 15.57
CA ILE A 20 -12.68 3.35 15.48
C ILE A 20 -13.29 3.98 14.21
N HIS A 21 -13.23 3.26 13.08
CA HIS A 21 -13.75 3.74 11.81
C HIS A 21 -14.03 2.56 10.85
N PRO A 22 -15.15 2.54 10.09
CA PRO A 22 -15.52 1.42 9.22
C PRO A 22 -14.44 0.98 8.21
N PHE A 23 -13.63 1.94 7.75
CA PHE A 23 -12.50 1.66 6.87
C PHE A 23 -11.53 0.60 7.43
N LEU A 24 -11.32 0.58 8.75
CA LEU A 24 -10.32 -0.27 9.39
C LEU A 24 -10.68 -1.77 9.35
N GLU A 25 -11.88 -2.14 8.94
CA GLU A 25 -12.25 -3.53 8.63
C GLU A 25 -11.63 -4.04 7.31
N LYS A 26 -11.15 -3.13 6.45
CA LYS A 26 -10.50 -3.49 5.19
C LYS A 26 -9.03 -3.85 5.39
N VAL A 27 -8.60 -4.83 4.62
CA VAL A 27 -7.21 -5.27 4.49
C VAL A 27 -6.91 -5.43 3.00
N PHE A 28 -5.66 -5.16 2.63
CA PHE A 28 -5.21 -5.16 1.23
C PHE A 28 -4.01 -6.11 1.06
N PRO A 29 -3.69 -6.53 -0.17
CA PRO A 29 -2.44 -7.24 -0.44
C PRO A 29 -1.24 -6.47 0.11
N ILE A 30 -0.22 -7.21 0.55
CA ILE A 30 1.05 -6.63 1.02
C ILE A 30 2.18 -7.20 0.20
N ALA A 31 3.03 -6.33 -0.34
CA ALA A 31 4.32 -6.70 -0.89
C ALA A 31 5.42 -6.25 0.07
N ILE A 32 6.18 -7.23 0.58
CA ILE A 32 7.35 -6.95 1.42
C ILE A 32 8.56 -6.90 0.49
N ILE A 33 9.30 -5.79 0.50
CA ILE A 33 10.54 -5.67 -0.27
C ILE A 33 11.76 -6.08 0.55
N GLU A 34 12.53 -7.03 0.03
CA GLU A 34 13.87 -7.39 0.50
C GLU A 34 14.78 -7.70 -0.69
N ASP A 35 16.05 -7.26 -0.64
CA ASP A 35 17.05 -7.58 -1.67
C ASP A 35 16.57 -7.39 -3.13
N ASN A 36 15.87 -6.28 -3.38
CA ASN A 36 15.24 -5.93 -4.67
C ASN A 36 14.19 -6.94 -5.18
N HIS A 37 13.57 -7.71 -4.30
CA HIS A 37 12.47 -8.61 -4.60
C HIS A 37 11.24 -8.25 -3.77
N PHE A 38 10.08 -8.31 -4.41
CA PHE A 38 8.78 -8.26 -3.75
C PHE A 38 8.32 -9.66 -3.39
N TYR A 39 8.07 -9.89 -2.10
CA TYR A 39 7.35 -11.03 -1.58
C TYR A 39 5.89 -10.62 -1.40
N ILE A 40 5.02 -11.09 -2.29
CA ILE A 40 3.63 -10.65 -2.38
C ILE A 40 2.74 -11.62 -1.60
N PHE A 41 1.94 -11.05 -0.71
CA PHE A 41 0.95 -11.74 0.10
C PHE A 41 -0.43 -11.16 -0.17
N ASP A 42 -1.44 -12.03 -0.25
CA ASP A 42 -2.84 -11.63 -0.34
C ASP A 42 -3.65 -12.34 0.74
N ILE A 43 -4.86 -11.87 0.98
CA ILE A 43 -5.74 -12.41 2.00
C ILE A 43 -6.40 -13.68 1.45
N ASP A 44 -6.47 -14.72 2.28
CA ASP A 44 -7.17 -15.96 1.94
C ASP A 44 -8.70 -15.77 1.86
N SER A 45 -9.41 -16.83 1.46
CA SER A 45 -10.87 -16.80 1.35
C SER A 45 -11.59 -16.57 2.68
N SER A 46 -10.91 -16.74 3.82
CA SER A 46 -11.49 -16.46 5.14
C SER A 46 -11.48 -14.97 5.49
N GLY A 47 -10.68 -14.16 4.78
CA GLY A 47 -10.51 -12.75 5.08
C GLY A 47 -9.61 -12.47 6.31
N LYS A 48 -9.00 -13.50 6.91
CA LYS A 48 -8.36 -13.41 8.24
C LYS A 48 -6.92 -13.90 8.29
N LYS A 49 -6.34 -14.21 7.13
CA LYS A 49 -4.97 -14.70 7.03
C LYS A 49 -4.34 -14.29 5.72
N TYR A 50 -3.07 -13.88 5.78
CA TYR A 50 -2.26 -13.68 4.60
C TYR A 50 -1.68 -15.01 4.10
N ILE A 51 -1.76 -15.22 2.80
CA ILE A 51 -1.10 -16.32 2.07
C ILE A 51 -0.05 -15.73 1.14
N PHE A 52 1.07 -16.44 1.02
CA PHE A 52 2.07 -16.11 0.02
C PHE A 52 1.50 -16.39 -1.37
N VAL A 53 1.55 -15.38 -2.24
CA VAL A 53 1.10 -15.50 -3.62
C VAL A 53 2.27 -15.83 -4.52
N LYS A 54 3.31 -15.00 -4.48
CA LYS A 54 4.50 -15.15 -5.33
C LYS A 54 5.62 -14.20 -4.93
N GLU A 55 6.78 -14.45 -5.52
CA GLU A 55 7.92 -13.54 -5.56
C GLU A 55 8.02 -12.89 -6.94
N ALA A 56 8.48 -11.64 -7.00
CA ALA A 56 8.76 -10.93 -8.24
C ALA A 56 9.93 -9.94 -8.04
N PRO A 57 10.74 -9.68 -9.08
CA PRO A 57 11.75 -8.63 -9.00
C PRO A 57 11.08 -7.26 -8.82
N ALA A 58 11.69 -6.39 -8.02
CA ALA A 58 11.27 -5.00 -7.91
C ALA A 58 11.60 -4.27 -9.23
N PRO A 59 10.68 -3.46 -9.78
CA PRO A 59 10.87 -2.78 -11.06
C PRO A 59 11.96 -1.69 -11.01
N MET A 60 12.35 -1.28 -9.80
CA MET A 60 13.38 -0.29 -9.53
C MET A 60 14.03 -0.56 -8.17
N LEU A 61 15.16 0.11 -7.91
CA LEU A 61 15.75 0.17 -6.58
C LEU A 61 14.78 0.88 -5.63
N VAL A 62 14.13 0.13 -4.76
CA VAL A 62 13.24 0.68 -3.75
C VAL A 62 14.06 0.98 -2.49
N PRO A 63 14.01 2.22 -1.96
CA PRO A 63 14.74 2.58 -0.76
C PRO A 63 14.34 1.72 0.46
N LYS A 64 15.28 1.49 1.38
CA LYS A 64 14.95 1.00 2.72
C LYS A 64 14.00 1.98 3.41
N GLY A 65 13.09 1.47 4.23
CA GLY A 65 12.07 2.27 4.89
C GLY A 65 10.87 2.62 4.02
N VAL A 66 10.73 2.02 2.83
CA VAL A 66 9.56 2.27 1.96
C VAL A 66 8.26 1.96 2.71
N ARG A 67 7.31 2.86 2.54
CA ARG A 67 5.91 2.80 2.97
C ARG A 67 5.12 3.47 1.87
N ALA A 68 4.46 2.67 1.05
CA ALA A 68 3.73 3.16 -0.11
C ALA A 68 2.57 2.23 -0.43
N ALA A 69 1.65 2.72 -1.25
CA ALA A 69 0.63 1.91 -1.89
C ALA A 69 0.62 2.20 -3.39
N PHE A 70 0.83 1.16 -4.21
CA PHE A 70 0.76 1.30 -5.66
C PHE A 70 0.39 -0.04 -6.34
N PRO A 71 -0.19 0.01 -7.55
CA PRO A 71 -0.46 -1.19 -8.35
C PRO A 71 0.81 -1.96 -8.66
N LEU A 72 0.74 -3.29 -8.55
CA LEU A 72 1.85 -4.15 -8.91
C LEU A 72 1.58 -4.82 -10.26
N ASP A 73 2.31 -4.44 -11.31
CA ASP A 73 2.21 -5.03 -12.65
C ASP A 73 2.39 -6.56 -12.60
N SER A 74 3.37 -6.99 -11.81
CA SER A 74 3.64 -8.41 -11.60
C SER A 74 2.41 -9.14 -11.01
N TYR A 75 1.49 -8.44 -10.37
CA TYR A 75 0.30 -8.97 -9.73
C TYR A 75 -1.00 -8.43 -10.33
N LYS A 76 -1.08 -8.43 -11.66
CA LYS A 76 -2.28 -8.07 -12.44
C LYS A 76 -2.78 -6.65 -12.13
N ASP A 77 -1.85 -5.72 -11.93
CA ASP A 77 -2.12 -4.33 -11.58
C ASP A 77 -2.98 -4.16 -10.32
N LYS A 78 -2.99 -5.17 -9.44
CA LYS A 78 -3.71 -5.09 -8.17
C LYS A 78 -2.95 -4.16 -7.23
N ILE A 79 -3.68 -3.22 -6.63
CA ILE A 79 -3.15 -2.31 -5.61
C ILE A 79 -2.64 -3.10 -4.40
N ALA A 80 -1.46 -2.75 -3.93
CA ALA A 80 -0.86 -3.39 -2.76
C ALA A 80 -0.16 -2.38 -1.87
N CYS A 81 -0.15 -2.67 -0.57
CA CYS A 81 0.69 -1.98 0.39
C CYS A 81 2.12 -2.50 0.25
N VAL A 82 3.05 -1.63 -0.10
CA VAL A 82 4.45 -1.96 -0.36
C VAL A 82 5.32 -1.44 0.78
N VAL A 83 5.95 -2.36 1.50
CA VAL A 83 6.66 -2.07 2.74
C VAL A 83 7.97 -2.83 2.85
N SER A 84 8.88 -2.28 3.63
CA SER A 84 10.13 -2.93 4.03
C SER A 84 9.96 -3.62 5.40
N GLY A 85 10.76 -4.67 5.65
CA GLY A 85 10.54 -5.59 6.78
C GLY A 85 10.57 -4.96 8.17
N GLU A 86 11.30 -3.85 8.36
CA GLU A 86 11.40 -3.09 9.60
C GLU A 86 10.06 -2.50 10.07
N ILE A 87 9.06 -2.39 9.19
CA ILE A 87 7.74 -1.88 9.55
C ILE A 87 7.06 -2.74 10.62
N PHE A 88 7.44 -4.02 10.73
CA PHE A 88 6.84 -4.94 11.69
C PHE A 88 7.43 -4.87 13.10
N GLU A 89 8.48 -4.08 13.31
CA GLU A 89 9.24 -4.02 14.56
C GLU A 89 8.52 -3.25 15.68
N SER A 90 7.53 -2.41 15.35
CA SER A 90 6.83 -1.56 16.33
C SER A 90 5.33 -1.41 16.04
N LEU A 91 4.54 -1.09 17.06
CA LEU A 91 3.11 -0.80 16.90
C LEU A 91 2.86 0.41 15.98
N ALA A 92 3.74 1.41 16.02
CA ALA A 92 3.69 2.55 15.10
C ALA A 92 3.84 2.11 13.64
N GLY A 93 4.67 1.10 13.37
CA GLY A 93 4.79 0.50 12.05
C GLY A 93 3.50 -0.19 11.59
N TYR A 94 2.81 -0.93 12.47
CA TYR A 94 1.48 -1.46 12.14
C TYR A 94 0.47 -0.34 11.84
N ALA A 95 0.48 0.75 12.60
CA ALA A 95 -0.38 1.90 12.31
C ALA A 95 -0.10 2.49 10.91
N LEU A 96 1.16 2.51 10.49
CA LEU A 96 1.55 2.93 9.15
C LEU A 96 1.10 1.94 8.06
N ILE A 97 1.06 0.64 8.33
CA ILE A 97 0.42 -0.32 7.40
C ILE A 97 -1.04 0.05 7.16
N PHE A 98 -1.80 0.36 8.23
CA PHE A 98 -3.19 0.81 8.08
C PHE A 98 -3.31 2.16 7.37
N HIS A 99 -2.32 3.04 7.50
CA HIS A 99 -2.25 4.27 6.70
C HIS A 99 -2.08 3.96 5.21
N GLU A 100 -1.15 3.07 4.85
CA GLU A 100 -1.00 2.63 3.45
C GLU A 100 -2.24 1.91 2.92
N PHE A 101 -2.98 1.20 3.77
CA PHE A 101 -4.28 0.64 3.38
C PHE A 101 -5.29 1.73 3.01
N ILE A 102 -5.25 2.91 3.65
CA ILE A 102 -6.08 4.04 3.23
C ILE A 102 -5.71 4.43 1.81
N HIS A 103 -4.41 4.52 1.49
CA HIS A 103 -3.95 4.78 0.13
C HIS A 103 -4.40 3.69 -0.85
N CYS A 104 -4.33 2.41 -0.49
CA CYS A 104 -4.87 1.33 -1.33
C CYS A 104 -6.37 1.52 -1.62
N ASN A 105 -7.15 1.90 -0.61
CA ASN A 105 -8.57 2.12 -0.77
C ASN A 105 -8.88 3.38 -1.58
N GLN A 106 -8.09 4.46 -1.40
CA GLN A 106 -8.20 5.68 -2.21
C GLN A 106 -8.05 5.36 -3.69
N TRP A 107 -7.04 4.55 -4.04
CA TRP A 107 -6.84 4.05 -5.39
C TRP A 107 -8.09 3.36 -5.95
N GLU A 108 -8.68 2.44 -5.19
CA GLU A 108 -9.85 1.67 -5.64
C GLU A 108 -11.11 2.52 -5.83
N ILE A 109 -11.36 3.50 -4.95
CA ILE A 109 -12.66 4.18 -4.90
C ILE A 109 -12.70 5.51 -5.65
N CYS A 110 -11.63 6.30 -5.62
CA CYS A 110 -11.70 7.69 -6.07
C CYS A 110 -10.46 8.24 -6.77
N GLU A 111 -9.24 7.80 -6.47
CA GLU A 111 -8.02 8.48 -6.90
C GLU A 111 -7.95 8.64 -8.43
N LEU A 112 -8.15 7.55 -9.17
CA LEU A 112 -8.09 7.60 -10.64
C LEU A 112 -9.17 8.52 -11.23
N LYS A 113 -10.38 8.50 -10.66
CA LYS A 113 -11.50 9.37 -11.10
C LYS A 113 -11.23 10.84 -10.81
N LEU A 114 -10.54 11.14 -9.70
CA LEU A 114 -10.14 12.50 -9.35
C LEU A 114 -9.00 12.97 -10.26
N LYS A 115 -7.97 12.14 -10.47
CA LYS A 115 -6.85 12.42 -11.38
C LYS A 115 -7.34 12.68 -12.80
N GLN A 116 -8.33 11.93 -13.30
CA GLN A 116 -8.93 12.18 -14.63
C GLN A 116 -9.56 13.58 -14.79
N LYS A 117 -9.95 14.25 -13.69
CA LYS A 117 -10.51 15.60 -13.72
C LYS A 117 -9.45 16.70 -13.67
N LEU A 118 -8.20 16.34 -13.36
CA LEU A 118 -7.09 17.28 -13.30
C LEU A 118 -6.35 17.26 -14.63
N GLU A 119 -6.35 18.38 -15.36
CA GLU A 119 -5.59 18.49 -16.61
C GLU A 119 -4.11 18.19 -16.42
N ILE A 120 -3.56 18.60 -15.27
CA ILE A 120 -2.15 18.40 -14.93
C ILE A 120 -1.82 16.93 -14.72
N ALA A 121 -2.80 16.11 -14.30
CA ALA A 121 -2.59 14.69 -14.04
C ALA A 121 -2.48 13.86 -15.33
N GLN A 122 -2.70 14.47 -16.50
CA GLN A 122 -2.41 13.87 -17.80
C GLN A 122 -0.92 13.97 -18.17
N GLU A 123 -0.13 14.77 -17.46
CA GLU A 123 1.31 14.91 -17.70
C GLU A 123 2.09 13.80 -16.98
N PRO A 124 3.02 13.11 -17.65
CA PRO A 124 3.94 12.18 -16.99
C PRO A 124 4.72 12.89 -15.89
N MET A 125 4.87 12.24 -14.74
CA MET A 125 5.64 12.76 -13.59
C MET A 125 5.12 14.09 -13.02
N TRP A 126 3.86 14.46 -13.26
CA TRP A 126 3.29 15.72 -12.76
C TRP A 126 3.43 15.87 -11.24
N GLU A 127 3.33 14.77 -10.47
CA GLU A 127 3.46 14.79 -9.00
C GLU A 127 4.86 15.22 -8.54
N LEU A 128 5.89 14.99 -9.37
CA LEU A 128 7.27 15.45 -9.12
C LEU A 128 7.48 16.90 -9.60
N ASN A 129 6.83 17.27 -10.70
CA ASN A 129 7.00 18.58 -11.32
C ASN A 129 6.15 19.67 -10.65
N TYR A 130 5.11 19.29 -9.93
CA TYR A 130 4.19 20.22 -9.28
C TYR A 130 3.93 19.80 -7.82
N PRO A 131 4.94 19.97 -6.94
CA PRO A 131 4.83 19.55 -5.55
C PRO A 131 3.82 20.39 -4.76
N PHE A 132 3.31 19.81 -3.68
CA PHE A 132 2.54 20.54 -2.68
C PHE A 132 3.44 21.60 -1.96
N PRO A 133 2.92 22.79 -1.59
CA PRO A 133 1.55 23.28 -1.77
C PRO A 133 1.27 23.61 -3.25
N TYR A 134 0.18 23.05 -3.79
CA TYR A 134 -0.20 23.19 -5.19
C TYR A 134 -0.51 24.66 -5.53
N GLY A 135 0.49 25.38 -6.02
CA GLY A 135 0.37 26.78 -6.43
C GLY A 135 0.10 26.98 -7.92
N ASN A 136 0.14 25.91 -8.71
CA ASN A 136 -0.12 26.00 -10.15
C ASN A 136 -1.63 26.18 -10.37
N SER A 137 -2.01 27.18 -11.18
CA SER A 137 -3.41 27.49 -11.47
C SER A 137 -4.18 26.34 -12.15
N ARG A 138 -3.48 25.35 -12.70
CA ARG A 138 -4.07 24.13 -13.31
C ARG A 138 -4.56 23.09 -12.28
N PHE A 139 -4.38 23.36 -10.98
CA PHE A 139 -5.01 22.59 -9.90
C PHE A 139 -6.37 23.15 -9.46
N ALA A 140 -6.75 24.34 -9.93
CA ALA A 140 -7.99 25.03 -9.56
C ALA A 140 -9.20 24.55 -10.38
#